data_AF-A0A2E0FFY0-F1
#
_entry.id   AF-A0A2E0FFY0-F1
#
_cell.length_a   1.000
_cell.length_b   1.000
_cell.length_c   1.000
_cell.angle_alpha   90.00
_cell.angle_beta   90.00
_cell.angle_gamma   90.00
#
_symmetry.space_group_name_H-M   'P 1'
#
loop_
_entity.id
_entity.type
_entity.pdbx_description
1 polymer ?
#
loop_
_entity_poly.entity_id
_entity_poly.type
_entity_poly.pdbx_seq_one_letter_code
_entity_poly.pdbx_strand_id
1 'polypeptide(L)'
;MSNKLLIVYNTCGIKRESPDKYIKNIESILNQDIDNSRVVMSSCLNSDGVRNQVKNHFGDRISYNFIDDILPVNVTFNHSCIKAREEIGDFEGYTYVDSGITFTKIDDMSKLYNLFKKDDYGMVASRTSTDSGYSLWFDLGEGLWDTSQDYKLFEKGDFVIPVGKTVNLHVQIFAKKLFDYYGFLVPDIYAGYCTESVFSFLCAALKTKFVVSSDVIVDHLHQMDIGSSGFDPLSWQKMGGKSYEHPFKVKSVVELAKAGHEFGFGYEECENILMHDPSKFDENYFALDDRLKSYIKDNQFIQNLGVFNYSNINYSWAS
;
A
#
# COMPACT_ATOMS: atom_id res chain seq x y z
N MET A 1 -19.24 19.31 -1.75
CA MET A 1 -18.15 18.86 -2.65
C MET A 1 -17.83 17.42 -2.27
N SER A 2 -17.50 16.53 -3.22
CA SER A 2 -17.05 15.17 -2.89
C SER A 2 -15.67 15.21 -2.24
N ASN A 3 -15.38 14.31 -1.30
CA ASN A 3 -14.04 14.18 -0.77
C ASN A 3 -13.13 13.56 -1.85
N LYS A 4 -12.00 14.20 -2.14
CA LYS A 4 -11.05 13.74 -3.16
C LYS A 4 -10.25 12.56 -2.66
N LEU A 5 -9.38 12.78 -1.67
CA LEU A 5 -8.46 11.77 -1.15
C LEU A 5 -8.57 11.61 0.35
N LEU A 6 -8.64 10.36 0.81
CA LEU A 6 -8.20 10.00 2.15
C LEU A 6 -6.69 9.76 2.09
N ILE A 7 -5.91 10.35 2.99
CA ILE A 7 -4.46 10.13 3.07
C ILE A 7 -4.17 9.50 4.43
N VAL A 8 -3.79 8.23 4.43
CA VAL A 8 -3.48 7.47 5.64
C VAL A 8 -1.96 7.41 5.82
N TYR A 9 -1.47 8.09 6.84
CA TYR A 9 -0.07 8.07 7.26
C TYR A 9 0.12 6.97 8.31
N ASN A 10 0.89 5.92 7.98
CA ASN A 10 0.97 4.70 8.79
C ASN A 10 2.22 4.71 9.67
N THR A 11 2.06 4.59 10.99
CA THR A 11 3.15 4.51 11.97
C THR A 11 3.10 3.22 12.80
N CYS A 12 4.25 2.81 13.33
CA CYS A 12 4.35 1.63 14.19
C CYS A 12 5.23 1.89 15.42
N GLY A 13 4.73 1.58 16.62
CA GLY A 13 5.43 1.81 17.89
C GLY A 13 6.13 0.60 18.52
N ILE A 14 6.14 -0.56 17.86
CA ILE A 14 6.60 -1.83 18.47
C ILE A 14 8.11 -1.85 18.78
N LYS A 15 8.94 -1.11 18.03
CA LYS A 15 10.41 -1.09 18.25
C LYS A 15 11.02 0.30 18.28
N ARG A 16 10.55 1.20 17.41
CA ARG A 16 11.08 2.55 17.31
C ARG A 16 9.95 3.52 17.03
N GLU A 17 9.99 4.64 17.74
CA GLU A 17 9.08 5.76 17.54
C GLU A 17 9.88 7.00 17.15
N SER A 18 9.31 7.86 16.31
CA SER A 18 9.97 9.09 15.86
C SER A 18 8.97 10.25 15.77
N PRO A 19 8.40 10.71 16.91
CA PRO A 19 7.29 11.68 16.91
C PRO A 19 7.62 12.98 16.17
N ASP A 20 8.82 13.52 16.30
CA ASP A 20 9.23 14.73 15.59
C ASP A 20 9.27 14.53 14.06
N LYS A 21 9.65 13.32 13.62
CA LYS A 21 9.60 12.97 12.20
C LYS A 21 8.17 12.76 11.74
N TYR A 22 7.32 12.13 12.55
CA TYR A 22 5.89 12.00 12.25
C TYR A 22 5.25 13.37 12.04
N ILE A 23 5.51 14.32 12.94
CA ILE A 23 5.02 15.69 12.83
C ILE A 23 5.52 16.33 11.53
N LYS A 24 6.84 16.30 11.26
CA LYS A 24 7.39 16.87 10.03
C LYS A 24 6.76 16.26 8.77
N ASN A 25 6.59 14.95 8.75
CA ASN A 25 6.08 14.23 7.58
C ASN A 25 4.59 14.52 7.36
N ILE A 26 3.78 14.51 8.42
CA ILE A 26 2.35 14.90 8.35
C ILE A 26 2.21 16.36 7.95
N GLU A 27 3.06 17.28 8.42
CA GLU A 27 3.07 18.67 7.95
C GLU A 27 3.35 18.77 6.45
N SER A 28 4.28 17.94 5.92
CA SER A 28 4.53 17.92 4.48
C SER A 28 3.31 17.50 3.65
N ILE A 29 2.44 16.65 4.21
CA ILE A 29 1.15 16.24 3.62
C ILE A 29 0.13 17.38 3.73
N LEU A 30 -0.01 17.98 4.91
CA LEU A 30 -0.97 19.07 5.15
C LEU A 30 -0.66 20.34 4.37
N ASN A 31 0.60 20.53 3.98
CA ASN A 31 1.03 21.66 3.17
C ASN A 31 0.79 21.46 1.66
N GLN A 32 0.33 20.28 1.23
CA GLN A 32 0.09 20.02 -0.19
C GLN A 32 -1.07 20.86 -0.75
N ASP A 33 -0.95 21.31 -1.99
CA ASP A 33 -1.97 22.05 -2.73
C ASP A 33 -3.05 21.12 -3.27
N ILE A 34 -3.81 20.50 -2.35
CA ILE A 34 -4.93 19.63 -2.67
C ILE A 34 -6.10 19.93 -1.73
N ASP A 35 -7.23 20.29 -2.33
CA ASP A 35 -8.48 20.57 -1.61
C ASP A 35 -9.25 19.28 -1.33
N ASN A 36 -10.19 19.36 -0.38
CA ASN A 36 -11.14 18.28 -0.09
C ASN A 36 -10.47 16.92 0.21
N SER A 37 -9.25 16.93 0.75
CA SER A 37 -8.57 15.75 1.28
C SER A 37 -8.64 15.68 2.80
N ARG A 38 -8.51 14.47 3.34
CA ARG A 38 -8.43 14.23 4.80
C ARG A 38 -7.20 13.43 5.13
N VAL A 39 -6.49 13.81 6.19
CA VAL A 39 -5.33 13.07 6.67
C VAL A 39 -5.73 12.27 7.92
N VAL A 40 -5.36 11.00 7.96
CA VAL A 40 -5.54 10.11 9.10
C VAL A 40 -4.20 9.51 9.48
N MET A 41 -3.83 9.61 10.75
CA MET A 41 -2.71 8.84 11.29
C MET A 41 -3.19 7.45 11.70
N SER A 42 -2.72 6.41 11.00
CA SER A 42 -2.88 5.00 11.39
C SER A 42 -1.75 4.62 12.34
N SER A 43 -2.04 4.59 13.63
CA SER A 43 -1.05 4.53 14.70
C SER A 43 -1.04 3.18 15.40
N CYS A 44 -0.28 2.22 14.88
CA CYS A 44 -0.18 0.87 15.44
C CYS A 44 0.77 0.83 16.64
N LEU A 45 0.23 0.64 17.85
CA LEU A 45 1.00 0.45 19.09
C LEU A 45 2.00 1.57 19.42
N ASN A 46 1.82 2.78 18.89
CA ASN A 46 2.56 3.94 19.40
C ASN A 46 2.21 4.21 20.86
N SER A 47 3.20 4.65 21.65
CA SER A 47 3.03 4.95 23.06
C SER A 47 2.09 6.15 23.28
N ASP A 48 1.43 6.21 24.43
CA ASP A 48 0.56 7.34 24.78
C ASP A 48 1.30 8.67 24.75
N GLY A 49 2.59 8.69 25.10
CA GLY A 49 3.43 9.87 25.00
C GLY A 49 3.51 10.40 23.56
N VAL A 50 3.77 9.51 22.60
CA VAL A 50 3.81 9.84 21.16
C VAL A 50 2.45 10.22 20.63
N ARG A 51 1.39 9.46 20.96
CA ARG A 51 0.00 9.76 20.56
C ARG A 51 -0.40 11.16 21.04
N ASN A 52 -0.13 11.47 22.31
CA ASN A 52 -0.44 12.78 22.89
C ASN A 52 0.41 13.89 22.27
N GLN A 53 1.68 13.65 21.99
CA GLN A 53 2.53 14.66 21.34
C GLN A 53 2.00 15.04 19.96
N VAL A 54 1.68 14.05 19.11
CA VAL A 54 1.15 14.29 17.76
C VAL A 54 -0.24 14.94 17.84
N LYS A 55 -1.11 14.45 18.74
CA LYS A 55 -2.46 15.00 18.94
C LYS A 55 -2.44 16.44 19.44
N ASN A 56 -1.54 16.78 20.36
CA ASN A 56 -1.37 18.15 20.86
C ASN A 56 -0.87 19.10 19.76
N HIS A 57 -0.10 18.60 18.79
CA HIS A 57 0.42 19.40 17.68
C HIS A 57 -0.62 19.68 16.59
N PHE A 58 -1.36 18.65 16.17
CA PHE A 58 -2.30 18.77 15.04
C PHE A 58 -3.74 19.06 15.45
N GLY A 59 -4.16 18.70 16.66
CA GLY A 59 -5.55 18.85 17.09
C GLY A 59 -6.51 18.15 16.12
N ASP A 60 -7.50 18.90 15.64
CA ASP A 60 -8.55 18.49 14.69
C ASP A 60 -8.16 18.63 13.21
N ARG A 61 -6.91 19.03 12.91
CA ARG A 61 -6.42 19.15 11.53
C ARG A 61 -6.31 17.79 10.83
N ILE A 62 -6.18 16.72 11.60
CA ILE A 62 -6.12 15.32 11.14
C ILE A 62 -6.99 14.46 12.05
N SER A 63 -7.37 13.28 11.57
CA SER A 63 -7.95 12.24 12.44
C SER A 63 -6.90 11.21 12.84
N TYR A 64 -7.21 10.42 13.86
CA TYR A 64 -6.31 9.44 14.44
C TYR A 64 -7.03 8.12 14.60
N ASN A 65 -6.40 7.05 14.13
CA ASN A 65 -6.79 5.67 14.41
C ASN A 65 -5.71 5.03 15.26
N PHE A 66 -5.88 5.08 16.58
CA PHE A 66 -4.95 4.48 17.53
C PHE A 66 -5.29 3.00 17.68
N ILE A 67 -4.41 2.12 17.21
CA ILE A 67 -4.61 0.67 17.21
C ILE A 67 -3.73 0.05 18.29
N ASP A 68 -4.33 -0.72 19.18
CA ASP A 68 -3.67 -1.31 20.36
C ASP A 68 -3.34 -2.80 20.19
N ASP A 69 -3.58 -3.35 19.00
CA ASP A 69 -3.24 -4.73 18.63
C ASP A 69 -1.95 -4.80 17.80
N ILE A 70 -1.21 -5.90 17.94
CA ILE A 70 -0.09 -6.21 17.04
C ILE A 70 -0.66 -6.70 15.71
N LEU A 71 -0.66 -5.83 14.70
CA LEU A 71 -1.22 -6.11 13.37
C LEU A 71 -0.24 -5.72 12.25
N PRO A 72 -0.24 -6.44 11.11
CA PRO A 72 0.51 -6.04 9.93
C PRO A 72 0.02 -4.69 9.39
N VAL A 73 0.91 -3.95 8.73
CA VAL A 73 0.58 -2.63 8.15
C VAL A 73 -0.58 -2.69 7.16
N ASN A 74 -0.70 -3.80 6.42
CA ASN A 74 -1.80 -4.04 5.49
C ASN A 74 -3.17 -4.00 6.20
N VAL A 75 -3.24 -4.61 7.39
CA VAL A 75 -4.46 -4.65 8.20
C VAL A 75 -4.74 -3.27 8.81
N THR A 76 -3.73 -2.58 9.33
CA THR A 76 -3.92 -1.27 9.98
C THR A 76 -4.29 -0.18 8.97
N PHE A 77 -3.74 -0.22 7.76
CA PHE A 77 -4.14 0.64 6.65
C PHE A 77 -5.58 0.39 6.21
N ASN A 78 -5.94 -0.87 5.93
CA ASN A 78 -7.32 -1.25 5.59
C ASN A 78 -8.31 -0.82 6.68
N HIS A 79 -7.98 -1.08 7.94
CA HIS A 79 -8.81 -0.70 9.08
C HIS A 79 -9.00 0.81 9.15
N SER A 80 -7.94 1.60 8.94
CA SER A 80 -8.03 3.06 8.91
C SER A 80 -8.89 3.58 7.77
N CYS A 81 -8.86 2.94 6.60
CA CYS A 81 -9.74 3.28 5.49
C CYS A 81 -11.21 2.96 5.79
N ILE A 82 -11.49 1.83 6.44
CA ILE A 82 -12.84 1.44 6.89
C ILE A 82 -13.37 2.48 7.90
N LYS A 83 -12.58 2.81 8.92
CA LYS A 83 -12.99 3.78 9.95
C LYS A 83 -13.16 5.19 9.41
N ALA A 84 -12.27 5.64 8.54
CA ALA A 84 -12.47 6.92 7.86
C ALA A 84 -13.75 6.95 7.03
N ARG A 85 -14.10 5.84 6.36
CA ARG A 85 -15.35 5.73 5.60
C ARG A 85 -16.59 5.80 6.50
N GLU A 86 -16.54 5.15 7.65
CA GLU A 86 -17.62 5.17 8.66
C GLU A 86 -17.82 6.55 9.29
N GLU A 87 -16.72 7.22 9.64
CA GLU A 87 -16.74 8.47 10.44
C GLU A 87 -16.83 9.74 9.58
N ILE A 88 -16.27 9.73 8.35
CA ILE A 88 -16.14 10.91 7.49
C ILE A 88 -16.96 10.76 6.19
N GLY A 89 -17.02 9.55 5.64
CA GLY A 89 -17.71 9.24 4.38
C GLY A 89 -16.77 8.78 3.27
N ASP A 90 -17.31 8.66 2.06
CA ASP A 90 -16.58 8.13 0.91
C ASP A 90 -15.58 9.15 0.32
N PHE A 91 -14.53 8.61 -0.29
CA PHE A 91 -13.49 9.33 -1.03
C PHE A 91 -13.36 8.78 -2.45
N GLU A 92 -12.89 9.60 -3.38
CA GLU A 92 -12.60 9.13 -4.75
C GLU A 92 -11.38 8.21 -4.81
N GLY A 93 -10.38 8.49 -3.96
CA GLY A 93 -9.18 7.69 -3.79
C GLY A 93 -8.72 7.61 -2.33
N TYR A 94 -8.01 6.54 -2.03
CA TYR A 94 -7.48 6.22 -0.70
C TYR A 94 -5.98 6.06 -0.80
N THR A 95 -5.22 6.92 -0.13
CA THR A 95 -3.78 7.03 -0.29
C THR A 95 -3.07 6.40 0.90
N TYR A 96 -2.24 5.40 0.62
CA TYR A 96 -1.25 4.92 1.58
C TYR A 96 -0.05 5.88 1.60
N VAL A 97 0.45 6.23 2.79
CA VAL A 97 1.73 6.92 2.99
C VAL A 97 2.53 6.21 4.07
N ASP A 98 3.74 5.77 3.73
CA ASP A 98 4.72 5.21 4.66
C ASP A 98 5.22 6.27 5.65
N SER A 99 5.56 5.87 6.88
CA SER A 99 6.02 6.83 7.88
C SER A 99 7.34 7.50 7.51
N GLY A 100 8.18 6.88 6.68
CA GLY A 100 9.44 7.46 6.22
C GLY A 100 9.31 8.58 5.20
N ILE A 101 8.10 8.93 4.74
CA ILE A 101 7.90 9.80 3.59
C ILE A 101 7.86 11.28 3.97
N THR A 102 8.62 12.09 3.23
CA THR A 102 8.47 13.55 3.19
C THR A 102 8.18 14.00 1.76
N PHE A 103 7.07 14.70 1.56
CA PHE A 103 6.77 15.35 0.28
C PHE A 103 7.73 16.52 0.05
N THR A 104 8.30 16.62 -1.16
CA THR A 104 9.38 17.57 -1.45
C THR A 104 8.90 18.83 -2.15
N LYS A 105 7.75 18.76 -2.82
CA LYS A 105 7.10 19.89 -3.48
C LYS A 105 5.68 20.04 -2.99
N ILE A 106 5.17 21.27 -3.05
CA ILE A 106 3.82 21.61 -2.59
C ILE A 106 2.72 20.99 -3.47
N ASP A 107 3.04 20.64 -4.71
CA ASP A 107 2.09 20.15 -5.73
C ASP A 107 2.24 18.65 -6.03
N ASP A 108 2.98 17.91 -5.22
CA ASP A 108 3.21 16.47 -5.45
C ASP A 108 1.88 15.68 -5.36
N MET A 109 1.07 15.90 -4.31
CA MET A 109 -0.21 15.19 -4.16
C MET A 109 -1.25 15.61 -5.21
N SER A 110 -1.25 16.87 -5.66
CA SER A 110 -2.18 17.30 -6.70
C SER A 110 -1.78 16.75 -8.07
N LYS A 111 -0.48 16.62 -8.36
CA LYS A 111 0.00 15.89 -9.55
C LYS A 111 -0.41 14.41 -9.53
N LEU A 112 -0.24 13.72 -8.40
CA LEU A 112 -0.69 12.32 -8.26
C LEU A 112 -2.21 12.21 -8.45
N TYR A 113 -2.99 13.11 -7.85
CA TYR A 113 -4.44 13.13 -8.03
C TYR A 113 -4.85 13.43 -9.47
N ASN A 114 -4.22 14.39 -10.13
CA ASN A 114 -4.50 14.73 -11.52
C ASN A 114 -4.16 13.55 -12.46
N LEU A 115 -3.06 12.83 -12.21
CA LEU A 115 -2.75 11.58 -12.90
C LEU A 115 -3.82 10.52 -12.64
N PHE A 116 -4.23 10.35 -11.38
CA PHE A 116 -5.32 9.44 -11.00
C PHE A 116 -6.64 9.71 -11.74
N LYS A 117 -6.93 10.97 -12.08
CA LYS A 117 -8.15 11.33 -12.85
C LYS A 117 -7.99 11.24 -14.37
N LYS A 118 -6.78 10.98 -14.90
CA LYS A 118 -6.47 11.06 -16.34
C LYS A 118 -6.94 9.85 -17.15
N ASP A 119 -7.04 8.67 -16.54
CA ASP A 119 -7.48 7.42 -17.16
C ASP A 119 -8.17 6.53 -16.08
N ASP A 120 -8.64 5.33 -16.44
CA ASP A 120 -9.17 4.34 -15.47
C ASP A 120 -8.03 3.65 -14.69
N TYR A 121 -7.36 4.43 -13.83
CA TYR A 121 -6.32 3.94 -12.94
C TYR A 121 -6.92 3.38 -11.65
N GLY A 122 -6.60 2.12 -11.36
CA GLY A 122 -6.92 1.46 -10.10
C GLY A 122 -5.92 1.85 -9.01
N MET A 123 -4.66 2.08 -9.41
CA MET A 123 -3.58 2.47 -8.51
C MET A 123 -2.69 3.52 -9.18
N VAL A 124 -2.29 4.55 -8.44
CA VAL A 124 -1.30 5.55 -8.84
C VAL A 124 -0.23 5.68 -7.77
N ALA A 125 1.01 5.36 -8.09
CA ALA A 125 2.14 5.48 -7.17
C ALA A 125 3.03 6.69 -7.49
N SER A 126 3.64 7.26 -6.45
CA SER A 126 4.79 8.14 -6.63
C SER A 126 6.06 7.31 -6.86
N ARG A 127 7.12 7.98 -7.28
CA ARG A 127 8.49 7.49 -7.15
C ARG A 127 9.04 7.88 -5.78
N THR A 128 10.12 7.25 -5.36
CA THR A 128 10.85 7.56 -4.13
C THR A 128 12.32 7.85 -4.43
N SER A 129 12.98 8.62 -3.56
CA SER A 129 14.42 8.92 -3.67
C SER A 129 15.29 7.67 -3.48
N THR A 130 14.80 6.70 -2.72
CA THR A 130 15.43 5.40 -2.44
C THR A 130 14.36 4.31 -2.32
N ASP A 131 14.75 3.03 -2.23
CA ASP A 131 13.84 1.92 -1.94
C ASP A 131 12.66 1.77 -2.95
N SER A 132 12.91 2.04 -4.24
CA SER A 132 11.87 2.01 -5.28
C SER A 132 11.40 0.60 -5.64
N GLY A 133 12.26 -0.40 -5.40
CA GLY A 133 12.06 -1.79 -5.81
C GLY A 133 12.38 -2.06 -7.28
N TYR A 134 12.84 -1.07 -8.06
CA TYR A 134 12.96 -1.24 -9.52
C TYR A 134 14.07 -2.21 -9.93
N SER A 135 15.14 -2.32 -9.13
CA SER A 135 16.19 -3.32 -9.37
C SER A 135 15.63 -4.75 -9.30
N LEU A 136 14.69 -5.00 -8.38
CA LEU A 136 14.11 -6.32 -8.16
C LEU A 136 13.06 -6.66 -9.24
N TRP A 137 12.24 -5.69 -9.62
CA TRP A 137 11.11 -5.92 -10.49
C TRP A 137 11.42 -5.70 -11.98
N PHE A 138 12.41 -4.86 -12.31
CA PHE A 138 12.70 -4.41 -13.68
C PHE A 138 14.17 -4.54 -14.07
N ASP A 139 15.02 -5.16 -13.23
CA ASP A 139 16.46 -5.34 -13.49
C ASP A 139 17.19 -4.00 -13.74
N LEU A 140 16.80 -2.94 -13.01
CA LEU A 140 17.38 -1.61 -13.12
C LEU A 140 18.30 -1.28 -11.94
N GLY A 141 19.58 -1.06 -12.22
CA GLY A 141 20.60 -0.77 -11.19
C GLY A 141 21.41 -2.00 -10.79
N GLU A 142 22.39 -1.81 -9.90
CA GLU A 142 23.33 -2.85 -9.45
C GLU A 142 22.92 -3.53 -8.13
N GLY A 143 21.81 -3.10 -7.50
CA GLY A 143 21.30 -3.72 -6.27
C GLY A 143 20.01 -3.09 -5.77
N LEU A 144 19.46 -3.66 -4.67
CA LEU A 144 18.13 -3.33 -4.10
C LEU A 144 17.89 -1.84 -3.79
N TRP A 145 18.96 -1.06 -3.64
CA TRP A 145 18.89 0.34 -3.24
C TRP A 145 19.39 1.30 -4.33
N ASP A 146 19.81 0.77 -5.48
CA ASP A 146 20.36 1.57 -6.56
C ASP A 146 19.23 2.11 -7.46
N THR A 147 18.95 3.41 -7.31
CA THR A 147 17.95 4.12 -8.11
C THR A 147 18.56 4.84 -9.33
N SER A 148 19.84 4.62 -9.62
CA SER A 148 20.57 5.35 -10.67
C SER A 148 20.04 5.10 -12.09
N GLN A 149 19.33 3.99 -12.31
CA GLN A 149 18.77 3.61 -13.61
C GLN A 149 17.24 3.76 -13.68
N ASP A 150 16.59 4.19 -12.60
CA ASP A 150 15.13 4.30 -12.50
C ASP A 150 14.53 5.18 -13.60
N TYR A 151 15.28 6.21 -14.02
CA TYR A 151 14.86 7.15 -15.07
C TYR A 151 14.49 6.47 -16.39
N LYS A 152 15.03 5.28 -16.68
CA LYS A 152 14.78 4.53 -17.93
C LYS A 152 13.31 4.16 -18.12
N LEU A 153 12.56 3.91 -17.05
CA LEU A 153 11.13 3.61 -17.14
C LEU A 153 10.28 4.82 -17.52
N PHE A 154 10.80 6.04 -17.30
CA PHE A 154 10.05 7.29 -17.41
C PHE A 154 10.47 8.17 -18.59
N GLU A 155 11.33 7.66 -19.49
CA GLU A 155 11.75 8.40 -20.70
C GLU A 155 10.57 8.80 -21.60
N LYS A 156 9.45 8.08 -21.49
CA LYS A 156 8.21 8.32 -22.25
C LYS A 156 7.09 8.92 -21.40
N GLY A 157 7.39 9.40 -20.19
CA GLY A 157 6.41 9.92 -19.23
C GLY A 157 6.01 8.90 -18.18
N ASP A 158 4.76 8.97 -17.70
CA ASP A 158 4.21 8.06 -16.70
C ASP A 158 4.34 6.59 -17.14
N PHE A 159 4.66 5.69 -16.19
CA PHE A 159 4.94 4.28 -16.48
C PHE A 159 3.80 3.39 -16.00
N VAL A 160 3.16 2.65 -16.92
CA VAL A 160 2.13 1.66 -16.57
C VAL A 160 2.81 0.35 -16.21
N ILE A 161 2.53 -0.15 -15.00
CA ILE A 161 3.08 -1.39 -14.46
C ILE A 161 2.45 -2.59 -15.20
N PRO A 162 3.25 -3.46 -15.83
CA PRO A 162 2.76 -4.71 -16.40
C PRO A 162 2.22 -5.68 -15.35
N VAL A 163 1.33 -6.58 -15.75
CA VAL A 163 0.88 -7.69 -14.90
C VAL A 163 2.07 -8.56 -14.46
N GLY A 164 2.04 -8.99 -13.20
CA GLY A 164 3.14 -9.75 -12.58
C GLY A 164 4.29 -8.87 -12.05
N LYS A 165 4.24 -7.55 -12.27
CA LYS A 165 5.21 -6.59 -11.75
C LYS A 165 4.57 -5.63 -10.75
N THR A 166 5.41 -4.92 -10.00
CA THR A 166 5.02 -3.93 -9.00
C THR A 166 6.18 -3.00 -8.65
N VAL A 167 5.97 -2.12 -7.68
CA VAL A 167 6.96 -1.25 -7.05
C VAL A 167 6.73 -1.29 -5.53
N ASN A 168 7.71 -0.86 -4.73
CA ASN A 168 7.54 -0.86 -3.28
C ASN A 168 6.46 0.16 -2.86
N LEU A 169 5.62 -0.23 -1.90
CA LEU A 169 4.48 0.59 -1.47
C LEU A 169 4.93 1.68 -0.49
N HIS A 170 5.04 2.91 -0.99
CA HIS A 170 5.46 4.08 -0.19
C HIS A 170 4.42 5.19 -0.20
N VAL A 171 4.05 5.66 -1.39
CA VAL A 171 2.92 6.58 -1.59
C VAL A 171 2.11 6.07 -2.77
N GLN A 172 0.87 5.62 -2.51
CA GLN A 172 0.01 5.08 -3.54
C GLN A 172 -1.45 5.43 -3.30
N ILE A 173 -2.09 6.04 -4.30
CA ILE A 173 -3.53 6.24 -4.36
C ILE A 173 -4.15 4.93 -4.87
N PHE A 174 -5.12 4.41 -4.13
CA PHE A 174 -5.97 3.32 -4.55
C PHE A 174 -7.36 3.86 -4.90
N ALA A 175 -7.89 3.46 -6.05
CA ALA A 175 -9.20 3.87 -6.50
C ALA A 175 -10.32 3.33 -5.61
N LYS A 176 -11.35 4.15 -5.36
CA LYS A 176 -12.59 3.70 -4.68
C LYS A 176 -13.17 2.41 -5.27
N LYS A 177 -13.05 2.22 -6.59
CA LYS A 177 -13.50 1.01 -7.31
C LYS A 177 -12.89 -0.29 -6.75
N LEU A 178 -11.61 -0.25 -6.32
CA LEU A 178 -10.96 -1.39 -5.66
C LEU A 178 -11.64 -1.66 -4.31
N PHE A 179 -11.79 -0.60 -3.50
CA PHE A 179 -12.37 -0.72 -2.16
C PHE A 179 -13.82 -1.20 -2.20
N ASP A 180 -14.64 -0.66 -3.09
CA ASP A 180 -16.05 -1.03 -3.23
C ASP A 180 -16.23 -2.49 -3.65
N TYR A 181 -15.34 -3.03 -4.49
CA TYR A 181 -15.45 -4.42 -4.94
C TYR A 181 -14.87 -5.42 -3.93
N TYR A 182 -13.64 -5.20 -3.48
CA TYR A 182 -12.92 -6.13 -2.61
C TYR A 182 -13.32 -5.99 -1.13
N GLY A 183 -13.84 -4.82 -0.74
CA GLY A 183 -14.10 -4.46 0.66
C GLY A 183 -12.84 -4.01 1.41
N PHE A 184 -11.68 -4.07 0.77
CA PHE A 184 -10.35 -3.72 1.29
C PHE A 184 -9.47 -3.21 0.13
N LEU A 185 -8.35 -2.56 0.44
CA LEU A 185 -7.47 -1.97 -0.58
C LEU A 185 -6.19 -2.76 -0.79
N VAL A 186 -5.57 -3.18 0.31
CA VAL A 186 -4.30 -3.92 0.32
C VAL A 186 -4.56 -5.35 0.78
N PRO A 187 -4.19 -6.38 0.00
CA PRO A 187 -4.20 -7.77 0.44
C PRO A 187 -3.51 -7.94 1.79
N ASP A 188 -4.15 -8.63 2.72
CA ASP A 188 -3.76 -8.65 4.13
C ASP A 188 -3.53 -10.06 4.69
N ILE A 189 -3.41 -11.05 3.80
CA ILE A 189 -2.89 -12.39 4.13
C ILE A 189 -1.37 -12.41 4.36
N TYR A 190 -0.72 -11.23 4.31
CA TYR A 190 0.72 -11.03 4.42
C TYR A 190 1.09 -10.37 5.76
N ALA A 191 2.08 -10.92 6.45
CA ALA A 191 2.55 -10.41 7.73
C ALA A 191 3.54 -9.23 7.57
N GLY A 192 4.26 -9.15 6.45
CA GLY A 192 5.20 -8.04 6.25
C GLY A 192 5.89 -7.93 4.89
N TYR A 193 6.11 -9.02 4.15
CA TYR A 193 6.70 -9.00 2.80
C TYR A 193 5.73 -9.55 1.76
N CYS A 194 6.02 -9.26 0.49
CA CYS A 194 5.38 -9.85 -0.69
C CYS A 194 3.95 -9.38 -1.00
N THR A 195 3.47 -8.35 -0.31
CA THR A 195 2.09 -7.87 -0.49
C THR A 195 1.91 -7.19 -1.86
N GLU A 196 2.90 -6.42 -2.26
CA GLU A 196 2.91 -5.62 -3.48
C GLU A 196 2.88 -6.50 -4.75
N SER A 197 3.38 -7.72 -4.63
CA SER A 197 3.53 -8.70 -5.72
C SER A 197 2.22 -9.09 -6.37
N VAL A 198 1.09 -8.80 -5.73
CA VAL A 198 -0.25 -9.10 -6.26
C VAL A 198 -1.01 -7.87 -6.77
N PHE A 199 -0.48 -6.65 -6.61
CA PHE A 199 -1.19 -5.39 -6.91
C PHE A 199 -1.62 -5.24 -8.37
N SER A 200 -0.74 -5.62 -9.32
CA SER A 200 -1.08 -5.54 -10.74
C SER A 200 -2.22 -6.49 -11.11
N PHE A 201 -2.36 -7.64 -10.44
CA PHE A 201 -3.49 -8.55 -10.63
C PHE A 201 -4.82 -7.98 -10.09
N LEU A 202 -4.80 -7.26 -8.95
CA LEU A 202 -5.98 -6.56 -8.44
C LEU A 202 -6.52 -5.58 -9.49
N CYS A 203 -5.61 -4.83 -10.13
CA CYS A 203 -5.94 -3.86 -11.18
C CYS A 203 -6.44 -4.55 -12.45
N ALA A 204 -5.71 -5.56 -12.94
CA ALA A 204 -6.04 -6.29 -14.15
C ALA A 204 -7.41 -6.98 -14.07
N ALA A 205 -7.75 -7.57 -12.92
CA ALA A 205 -9.02 -8.26 -12.69
C ALA A 205 -10.24 -7.32 -12.70
N LEU A 206 -10.04 -6.03 -12.40
CA LEU A 206 -11.08 -5.01 -12.42
C LEU A 206 -10.98 -4.06 -13.63
N LYS A 207 -10.16 -4.44 -14.63
CA LYS A 207 -9.95 -3.71 -15.88
C LYS A 207 -9.53 -2.26 -15.64
N THR A 208 -8.65 -2.07 -14.68
CA THR A 208 -8.01 -0.79 -14.36
C THR A 208 -6.50 -0.91 -14.49
N LYS A 209 -5.79 0.21 -14.64
CA LYS A 209 -4.33 0.21 -14.75
C LYS A 209 -3.65 0.59 -13.43
N PHE A 210 -2.44 0.09 -13.23
CA PHE A 210 -1.51 0.56 -12.19
C PHE A 210 -0.44 1.43 -12.88
N VAL A 211 -0.31 2.69 -12.47
CA VAL A 211 0.65 3.64 -13.05
C VAL A 211 1.56 4.24 -11.98
N VAL A 212 2.80 4.54 -12.35
CA VAL A 212 3.76 5.30 -11.56
C VAL A 212 4.01 6.65 -12.24
N SER A 213 3.91 7.74 -11.47
CA SER A 213 4.09 9.09 -12.01
C SER A 213 5.54 9.37 -12.39
N SER A 214 5.77 10.00 -13.54
CA SER A 214 7.11 10.50 -13.89
C SER A 214 7.55 11.73 -13.08
N ASP A 215 6.58 12.52 -12.62
CA ASP A 215 6.81 13.89 -12.14
C ASP A 215 6.95 14.02 -10.63
N VAL A 216 6.51 13.00 -9.90
CA VAL A 216 6.46 13.00 -8.43
C VAL A 216 7.49 12.02 -7.88
N ILE A 217 8.52 12.57 -7.25
CA ILE A 217 9.55 11.83 -6.50
C ILE A 217 9.52 12.39 -5.07
N VAL A 218 9.16 11.56 -4.10
CA VAL A 218 9.16 11.94 -2.68
C VAL A 218 10.43 11.46 -1.99
N ASP A 219 10.81 12.12 -0.89
CA ASP A 219 11.94 11.66 -0.09
C ASP A 219 11.50 10.51 0.82
N HIS A 220 12.30 9.45 0.89
CA HIS A 220 12.02 8.27 1.71
C HIS A 220 13.16 7.97 2.68
N LEU A 221 12.85 8.06 3.97
CA LEU A 221 13.73 7.58 5.04
C LEU A 221 13.43 6.09 5.31
N HIS A 222 14.16 5.23 4.63
CA HIS A 222 14.00 3.78 4.74
C HIS A 222 14.05 3.29 6.19
N GLN A 223 13.14 2.36 6.51
CA GLN A 223 13.00 1.71 7.81
C GLN A 223 12.76 2.67 8.98
N MET A 224 12.17 3.86 8.81
CA MET A 224 12.03 4.81 9.92
C MET A 224 11.41 4.21 11.20
N ASP A 225 10.38 3.37 11.11
CA ASP A 225 9.79 2.65 12.26
C ASP A 225 10.27 1.19 12.41
N ILE A 226 11.31 0.80 11.65
CA ILE A 226 11.78 -0.58 11.48
C ILE A 226 10.67 -1.44 10.85
N GLY A 227 10.73 -1.57 9.53
CA GLY A 227 9.69 -2.24 8.72
C GLY A 227 9.26 -3.58 9.32
N SER A 228 7.93 -3.79 9.37
CA SER A 228 7.35 -5.04 9.87
C SER A 228 7.80 -5.41 11.30
N SER A 229 7.95 -4.43 12.20
CA SER A 229 8.49 -4.63 13.56
C SER A 229 7.80 -5.74 14.39
N GLY A 230 6.48 -5.91 14.26
CA GLY A 230 5.73 -6.99 14.92
C GLY A 230 5.78 -8.34 14.22
N PHE A 231 6.27 -8.36 12.98
CA PHE A 231 6.31 -9.49 12.06
C PHE A 231 7.64 -9.45 11.28
N ASP A 232 8.76 -9.55 12.01
CA ASP A 232 10.09 -9.35 11.42
C ASP A 232 10.44 -10.47 10.42
N PRO A 233 10.66 -10.17 9.13
CA PRO A 233 10.96 -11.16 8.12
C PRO A 233 12.28 -11.90 8.34
N LEU A 234 13.26 -11.27 8.97
CA LEU A 234 14.53 -11.94 9.31
C LEU A 234 14.31 -13.01 10.38
N SER A 235 13.51 -12.70 11.40
CA SER A 235 13.11 -13.67 12.43
C SER A 235 12.30 -14.82 11.83
N TRP A 236 11.39 -14.53 10.90
CA TRP A 236 10.65 -15.54 10.16
C TRP A 236 11.57 -16.52 9.41
N GLN A 237 12.53 -16.02 8.64
CA GLN A 237 13.50 -16.86 7.92
C GLN A 237 14.36 -17.71 8.86
N LYS A 238 14.79 -17.17 10.00
CA LYS A 238 15.55 -17.92 11.02
C LYS A 238 14.78 -19.10 11.60
N MET A 239 13.44 -19.04 11.60
CA MET A 239 12.57 -20.13 12.02
C MET A 239 12.25 -21.13 10.89
N GLY A 240 12.90 -21.00 9.72
CA GLY A 240 12.69 -21.86 8.56
C GLY A 240 11.69 -21.31 7.54
N GLY A 241 11.17 -20.11 7.75
CA GLY A 241 10.35 -19.38 6.79
C GLY A 241 11.08 -19.04 5.50
N LYS A 242 10.33 -18.72 4.43
CA LYS A 242 10.87 -18.31 3.13
C LYS A 242 10.73 -16.80 2.93
N SER A 243 11.67 -16.20 2.17
CA SER A 243 11.65 -14.76 1.84
C SER A 243 10.37 -14.38 1.10
N TYR A 244 10.00 -15.21 0.12
CA TYR A 244 8.83 -15.05 -0.74
C TYR A 244 7.51 -15.47 -0.09
N GLU A 245 7.47 -15.82 1.20
CA GLU A 245 6.23 -16.27 1.84
C GLU A 245 6.23 -15.92 3.32
N HIS A 246 5.51 -14.85 3.67
CA HIS A 246 5.35 -14.40 5.04
C HIS A 246 3.85 -14.31 5.41
N PRO A 247 3.20 -15.44 5.69
CA PRO A 247 1.74 -15.50 5.84
C PRO A 247 1.26 -14.88 7.15
N PHE A 248 0.10 -14.23 7.10
CA PHE A 248 -0.67 -13.77 8.24
C PHE A 248 -2.05 -14.45 8.25
N LYS A 249 -2.36 -15.17 9.33
CA LYS A 249 -3.62 -15.92 9.55
C LYS A 249 -3.95 -17.01 8.52
N VAL A 250 -3.15 -17.19 7.48
CA VAL A 250 -3.25 -18.29 6.51
C VAL A 250 -2.09 -19.27 6.68
N LYS A 251 -2.24 -20.48 6.14
CA LYS A 251 -1.18 -21.51 6.21
C LYS A 251 -0.06 -21.25 5.20
N SER A 252 -0.44 -20.87 3.98
CA SER A 252 0.49 -20.65 2.88
C SER A 252 -0.12 -19.65 1.91
N VAL A 253 0.64 -18.60 1.58
CA VAL A 253 0.30 -17.66 0.53
C VAL A 253 0.53 -18.31 -0.84
N VAL A 254 1.59 -19.12 -0.96
CA VAL A 254 1.95 -19.76 -2.23
C VAL A 254 0.88 -20.76 -2.68
N GLU A 255 0.33 -21.56 -1.78
CA GLU A 255 -0.77 -22.48 -2.13
C GLU A 255 -2.05 -21.73 -2.53
N LEU A 256 -2.36 -20.61 -1.86
CA LEU A 256 -3.44 -19.72 -2.28
C LEU A 256 -3.12 -19.09 -3.64
N ALA A 257 -1.88 -18.75 -3.97
CA ALA A 257 -1.55 -18.24 -5.29
C ALA A 257 -1.72 -19.31 -6.38
N LYS A 258 -1.23 -20.52 -6.14
CA LYS A 258 -1.32 -21.66 -7.08
C LYS A 258 -2.76 -22.00 -7.45
N ALA A 259 -3.68 -21.98 -6.49
CA ALA A 259 -5.09 -22.24 -6.77
C ALA A 259 -5.74 -21.14 -7.64
N GLY A 260 -5.21 -19.90 -7.61
CA GLY A 260 -5.66 -18.81 -8.48
C GLY A 260 -5.03 -18.84 -9.87
N HIS A 261 -4.00 -19.67 -10.08
CA HIS A 261 -3.21 -19.67 -11.30
C HIS A 261 -4.04 -20.00 -12.55
N GLU A 262 -5.04 -20.87 -12.41
CA GLU A 262 -5.95 -21.20 -13.53
C GLU A 262 -6.74 -19.99 -14.07
N PHE A 263 -6.94 -18.96 -13.23
CA PHE A 263 -7.61 -17.70 -13.56
C PHE A 263 -6.63 -16.61 -14.00
N GLY A 264 -5.33 -16.91 -14.12
CA GLY A 264 -4.28 -15.98 -14.51
C GLY A 264 -3.51 -15.34 -13.34
N PHE A 265 -3.75 -15.76 -12.10
CA PHE A 265 -3.01 -15.21 -10.96
C PHE A 265 -1.53 -15.66 -10.98
N GLY A 266 -0.63 -14.74 -10.64
CA GLY A 266 0.78 -14.98 -10.40
C GLY A 266 1.19 -14.50 -9.01
N TYR A 267 2.42 -14.79 -8.60
CA TYR A 267 2.94 -14.43 -7.29
C TYR A 267 4.47 -14.46 -7.25
N GLU A 268 5.07 -13.41 -6.66
CA GLU A 268 6.53 -13.28 -6.47
C GLU A 268 7.32 -13.62 -7.76
N GLU A 269 6.90 -13.00 -8.87
CA GLU A 269 7.50 -13.27 -10.19
C GLU A 269 8.94 -12.73 -10.30
N CYS A 270 9.32 -11.74 -9.49
CA CYS A 270 10.71 -11.32 -9.35
C CYS A 270 11.63 -12.44 -8.83
N GLU A 271 11.09 -13.38 -8.05
CA GLU A 271 11.80 -14.56 -7.55
C GLU A 271 11.46 -15.85 -8.33
N ASN A 272 10.69 -15.75 -9.43
CA ASN A 272 10.22 -16.89 -10.23
C ASN A 272 9.42 -17.94 -9.43
N ILE A 273 8.62 -17.52 -8.44
CA ILE A 273 7.87 -18.44 -7.58
C ILE A 273 6.63 -19.01 -8.28
N LEU A 274 5.79 -18.13 -8.84
CA LEU A 274 4.64 -18.52 -9.65
C LEU A 274 4.42 -17.47 -10.75
N MET A 275 4.96 -17.75 -11.94
CA MET A 275 4.74 -16.91 -13.12
C MET A 275 3.29 -17.02 -13.56
N HIS A 276 2.63 -15.90 -13.84
CA HIS A 276 1.32 -15.89 -14.49
C HIS A 276 1.39 -16.45 -15.93
N ASP A 277 0.24 -16.88 -16.46
CA ASP A 277 0.07 -17.22 -17.86
C ASP A 277 -0.32 -15.95 -18.66
N PRO A 278 0.55 -15.42 -19.52
CA PRO A 278 0.25 -14.19 -20.26
C PRO A 278 -0.95 -14.32 -21.20
N SER A 279 -1.30 -15.54 -21.63
CA SER A 279 -2.47 -15.76 -22.51
C SER A 279 -3.82 -15.52 -21.82
N LYS A 280 -3.81 -15.33 -20.49
CA LYS A 280 -4.99 -14.97 -19.69
C LYS A 280 -5.27 -13.47 -19.66
N PHE A 281 -4.46 -12.66 -20.35
CA PHE A 281 -4.55 -11.21 -20.36
C PHE A 281 -4.61 -10.67 -21.80
N ASP A 282 -5.31 -9.54 -21.98
CA ASP A 282 -5.36 -8.83 -23.26
C ASP A 282 -4.14 -7.91 -23.45
N GLU A 283 -4.07 -7.23 -24.61
CA GLU A 283 -3.01 -6.28 -24.94
C GLU A 283 -2.96 -5.03 -24.03
N ASN A 284 -4.01 -4.79 -23.26
CA ASN A 284 -4.09 -3.72 -22.26
C ASN A 284 -3.79 -4.22 -20.84
N TYR A 285 -3.33 -5.47 -20.71
CA TYR A 285 -3.05 -6.17 -19.46
C TYR A 285 -4.29 -6.44 -18.59
N PHE A 286 -5.48 -6.47 -19.17
CA PHE A 286 -6.69 -6.82 -18.44
C PHE A 286 -6.95 -8.32 -18.45
N ALA A 287 -7.46 -8.84 -17.33
CA ALA A 287 -7.78 -10.25 -17.22
C ALA A 287 -8.93 -10.63 -18.17
N LEU A 288 -8.74 -11.72 -18.92
CA LEU A 288 -9.77 -12.31 -19.79
C LEU A 288 -10.75 -13.17 -18.99
N ASP A 289 -10.32 -13.73 -17.86
CA ASP A 289 -11.16 -14.56 -16.98
C ASP A 289 -11.74 -13.73 -15.83
N ASP A 290 -13.05 -13.48 -15.89
CA ASP A 290 -13.78 -12.72 -14.87
C ASP A 290 -13.78 -13.39 -13.48
N ARG A 291 -13.37 -14.66 -13.35
CA ARG A 291 -13.25 -15.33 -12.05
C ARG A 291 -12.06 -14.83 -11.24
N LEU A 292 -11.06 -14.20 -11.87
CA LEU A 292 -9.87 -13.71 -11.17
C LEU A 292 -10.22 -12.71 -10.05
N LYS A 293 -11.13 -11.76 -10.32
CA LYS A 293 -11.55 -10.76 -9.32
C LYS A 293 -12.25 -11.39 -8.11
N SER A 294 -13.11 -12.38 -8.33
CA SER A 294 -13.76 -13.10 -7.23
C SER A 294 -12.73 -13.92 -6.45
N TYR A 295 -11.81 -14.57 -7.15
CA TYR A 295 -10.74 -15.34 -6.53
C TYR A 295 -9.88 -14.48 -5.60
N ILE A 296 -9.42 -13.32 -6.10
CA ILE A 296 -8.65 -12.36 -5.30
C ILE A 296 -9.45 -11.92 -4.08
N LYS A 297 -10.73 -11.53 -4.27
CA LYS A 297 -11.60 -11.12 -3.17
C LYS A 297 -11.69 -12.19 -2.08
N ASP A 298 -11.88 -13.44 -2.46
CA ASP A 298 -12.16 -14.50 -1.50
C ASP A 298 -10.90 -15.07 -0.85
N ASN A 299 -9.71 -14.88 -1.46
CA ASN A 299 -8.49 -15.56 -1.03
C ASN A 299 -7.33 -14.63 -0.61
N GLN A 300 -7.38 -13.34 -0.93
CA GLN A 300 -6.31 -12.39 -0.62
C GLN A 300 -6.65 -11.46 0.56
N PHE A 301 -7.84 -11.65 1.15
CA PHE A 301 -8.33 -10.85 2.27
C PHE A 301 -8.78 -11.74 3.44
N ILE A 302 -8.15 -11.60 4.60
CA ILE A 302 -8.33 -12.47 5.79
C ILE A 302 -9.76 -12.44 6.34
N GLN A 303 -10.49 -11.33 6.16
CA GLN A 303 -11.90 -11.27 6.57
C GLN A 303 -12.78 -12.14 5.69
N ASN A 304 -12.54 -12.16 4.37
CA ASN A 304 -13.34 -12.97 3.44
C ASN A 304 -13.06 -14.47 3.60
N LEU A 305 -11.88 -14.82 4.12
CA LEU A 305 -11.53 -16.18 4.55
C LEU A 305 -12.18 -16.59 5.89
N GLY A 306 -12.82 -15.67 6.61
CA GLY A 306 -13.44 -15.94 7.92
C GLY A 306 -12.45 -16.22 9.04
N VAL A 307 -11.17 -15.87 8.87
CA VAL A 307 -10.10 -16.11 9.87
C VAL A 307 -9.76 -14.88 10.70
N PHE A 308 -10.38 -13.75 10.40
CA PHE A 308 -10.19 -12.47 11.07
C PHE A 308 -11.45 -11.61 10.98
N ASN A 309 -11.70 -10.77 11.99
CA ASN A 309 -12.82 -9.85 12.01
C ASN A 309 -12.33 -8.45 12.37
N TYR A 310 -12.41 -7.51 11.43
CA TYR A 310 -11.98 -6.12 11.63
C TYR A 310 -12.75 -5.41 12.75
N SER A 311 -13.99 -5.80 13.03
CA SER A 311 -14.78 -5.24 14.14
C SER A 311 -14.24 -5.63 15.52
N ASN A 312 -13.33 -6.61 15.60
CA ASN A 312 -12.72 -7.04 16.86
C ASN A 312 -11.37 -6.37 17.14
N ILE A 313 -10.86 -5.52 16.24
CA ILE A 313 -9.62 -4.79 16.47
C ILE A 313 -9.81 -3.86 17.68
N ASN A 314 -8.87 -3.88 18.61
CA ASN A 314 -8.84 -2.92 19.70
C ASN A 314 -8.27 -1.58 19.21
N TYR A 315 -9.12 -0.55 19.14
CA TYR A 315 -8.72 0.76 18.67
C TYR A 315 -9.51 1.89 19.34
N SER A 316 -9.00 3.10 19.19
CA SER A 316 -9.76 4.33 19.42
C SER A 316 -9.62 5.29 18.25
N TRP A 317 -10.74 5.91 17.88
CA TRP A 317 -10.80 6.94 16.85
C TRP A 317 -10.90 8.32 17.49
N ALA A 318 -10.16 9.29 16.97
CA ALA A 318 -10.27 10.70 17.34
C ALA A 318 -10.31 11.57 16.09
N SER A 319 -11.22 12.54 16.06
CA SER A 319 -11.35 13.57 15.01
C SER A 319 -11.34 14.95 15.64
#